data_AF-A0A2U0S371-F1
#
_entry.id   AF-A0A2U0S371-F1
#
_cell.length_a   1.000
_cell.length_b   1.000
_cell.length_c   1.000
_cell.angle_alpha   90.00
_cell.angle_beta   90.00
_cell.angle_gamma   90.00
#
_symmetry.space_group_name_H-M   'P 1'
#
loop_
_entity.id
_entity.type
_entity.pdbx_description
1 polymer ?
#
loop_
_entity_poly.entity_id
_entity_poly.type
_entity_poly.pdbx_seq_one_letter_code
_entity_poly.pdbx_strand_id
1 'polypeptide(L)'
;MIGALFGQTEGLFAPELDLRELQKSGRIGRIEINLDSKQDKTTGNINIPTSLDRVSTAIIAASIESINRIGPCKAKVFLNKIEDIRDARRRLIIDRAKEVLRKWTVETMPGTDEIFREVSEMLRLARVEKYG
;
A
#
# COMPACT_ATOMS: atom_id res chain seq x y z
N MET A 1 18.86 11.85 9.29
CA MET A 1 19.46 11.18 8.10
C MET A 1 18.69 11.49 6.81
N ILE A 2 17.35 11.33 6.79
CA ILE A 2 16.48 11.70 5.65
C ILE A 2 16.71 13.13 5.11
N GLY A 3 16.85 14.13 6.00
CA GLY A 3 17.12 15.52 5.59
C GLY A 3 18.41 15.72 4.79
N ALA A 4 19.41 14.84 4.94
CA ALA A 4 20.63 14.91 4.16
C ALA A 4 20.43 14.44 2.72
N LEU A 5 19.41 13.62 2.44
CA LEU A 5 19.09 13.16 1.10
C LEU A 5 18.31 14.26 0.33
N PHE A 6 17.35 14.90 1.01
CA PHE A 6 16.64 16.06 0.48
C PHE A 6 17.56 17.25 0.20
N GLY A 7 18.50 17.56 1.11
CA GLY A 7 19.43 18.68 0.92
C GLY A 7 20.44 18.50 -0.22
N GLN A 8 20.58 17.30 -0.80
CA GLN A 8 21.39 17.09 -2.01
C GLN A 8 20.61 17.30 -3.30
N THR A 9 19.27 17.32 -3.23
CA THR A 9 18.39 17.54 -4.38
C THR A 9 17.67 18.89 -4.36
N GLU A 10 17.70 19.61 -3.23
CA GLU A 10 17.12 20.95 -3.08
C GLU A 10 17.75 21.94 -4.08
N GLY A 11 16.92 22.62 -4.86
CA GLY A 11 17.34 23.67 -5.81
C GLY A 11 17.86 23.18 -7.16
N LEU A 12 17.99 21.87 -7.37
CA LEU A 12 18.38 21.28 -8.67
C LEU A 12 17.21 21.22 -9.67
N PHE A 13 15.98 21.15 -9.17
CA PHE A 13 14.78 20.99 -9.98
C PHE A 13 13.73 22.05 -9.65
N ALA A 14 12.78 22.22 -10.57
CA ALA A 14 11.58 23.00 -10.32
C ALA A 14 10.81 22.41 -9.10
N PRO A 15 9.98 23.21 -8.39
CA PRO A 15 9.24 22.76 -7.21
C PRO A 15 8.37 21.52 -7.45
N GLU A 16 7.95 21.30 -8.69
CA GLU A 16 7.15 20.13 -9.11
C GLU A 16 7.92 18.81 -9.11
N LEU A 17 9.25 18.86 -9.09
CA LEU A 17 10.16 17.72 -9.09
C LEU A 17 11.04 17.68 -7.83
N ASP A 18 10.90 18.67 -6.95
CA ASP A 18 11.60 18.70 -5.67
C ASP A 18 11.00 17.64 -4.73
N LEU A 19 11.85 16.73 -4.25
CA LEU A 19 11.45 15.63 -3.37
C LEU A 19 10.72 16.11 -2.10
N ARG A 20 11.10 17.28 -1.56
CA ARG A 20 10.50 17.84 -0.35
C ARG A 20 9.08 18.35 -0.61
N GLU A 21 8.91 19.11 -1.69
CA GLU A 21 7.60 19.63 -2.10
C GLU A 21 6.69 18.49 -2.60
N LEU A 22 7.24 17.48 -3.25
CA LEU A 22 6.52 16.27 -3.66
C LEU A 22 6.02 15.45 -2.46
N GLN A 23 6.80 15.36 -1.37
CA GLN A 23 6.34 14.72 -0.15
C GLN A 23 5.26 15.56 0.55
N LYS A 24 5.42 16.89 0.60
CA LYS A 24 4.45 17.82 1.21
C LYS A 24 3.10 17.84 0.47
N SER A 25 3.14 17.77 -0.86
CA SER A 25 1.96 17.69 -1.73
C SER A 25 1.34 16.29 -1.78
N GLY A 26 1.99 15.27 -1.20
CA GLY A 26 1.50 13.88 -1.17
C GLY A 26 1.67 13.12 -2.49
N ARG A 27 2.41 13.67 -3.46
CA ARG A 27 2.75 12.98 -4.73
C ARG A 27 3.83 11.92 -4.53
N ILE A 28 4.65 12.09 -3.50
CA ILE A 28 5.54 11.06 -2.96
C ILE A 28 5.06 10.71 -1.55
N GLY A 29 5.01 9.41 -1.25
CA GLY A 29 4.68 8.93 0.07
C GLY A 29 5.88 8.96 1.02
N ARG A 30 5.84 8.17 2.10
CA ARG A 30 6.96 8.11 3.04
C ARG A 30 8.14 7.40 2.40
N ILE A 31 9.28 8.09 2.32
CA ILE A 31 10.56 7.51 1.90
C ILE A 31 11.07 6.61 3.04
N GLU A 32 11.20 5.32 2.75
CA GLU A 32 11.71 4.33 3.67
C GLU A 32 13.17 4.04 3.35
N ILE A 33 14.03 4.10 4.36
CA ILE A 33 15.46 3.85 4.21
C ILE A 33 15.86 2.79 5.22
N ASN A 34 16.24 1.62 4.73
CA ASN A 34 16.73 0.51 5.56
C ASN A 34 18.24 0.44 5.39
N LEU A 35 19.00 0.70 6.45
CA LEU A 35 20.46 0.67 6.44
C LEU A 35 20.94 -0.41 7.40
N ASP A 36 21.80 -1.29 6.90
CA ASP A 36 22.57 -2.25 7.68
C ASP A 36 24.02 -1.79 7.67
N SER A 37 24.59 -1.60 8.86
CA SER A 37 25.95 -1.10 9.03
C SER A 37 26.78 -2.18 9.71
N LYS A 38 27.77 -2.73 8.99
CA LYS A 38 28.72 -3.72 9.51
C LYS A 38 30.14 -3.30 9.14
N GLN A 39 31.02 -3.25 10.15
CA GLN A 39 32.47 -3.06 9.98
C GLN A 39 32.82 -1.94 8.98
N ASP A 40 32.45 -0.70 9.33
CA ASP A 40 32.69 0.52 8.53
C ASP A 40 32.04 0.59 7.14
N LYS A 41 31.23 -0.39 6.75
CA LYS A 41 30.40 -0.32 5.54
C LYS A 41 28.93 -0.29 5.90
N THR A 42 28.24 0.71 5.36
CA THR A 42 26.78 0.81 5.44
C THR A 42 26.21 0.47 4.07
N THR A 43 25.41 -0.59 4.02
CA THR A 43 24.61 -0.97 2.85
C THR A 43 23.15 -0.79 3.17
N GLY A 44 22.35 -0.34 2.21
CA GLY A 44 20.93 -0.17 2.47
C GLY A 44 20.08 -0.02 1.23
N ASN A 45 18.79 -0.12 1.47
CA ASN A 45 17.77 -0.02 0.43
C ASN A 45 16.91 1.20 0.71
N ILE A 46 16.64 1.97 -0.35
CA ILE A 46 15.76 3.13 -0.33
C ILE A 46 14.50 2.76 -1.10
N ASN A 47 13.34 2.88 -0.46
CA ASN A 47 12.05 2.62 -1.07
C ASN A 47 11.24 3.93 -1.09
N ILE A 48 10.81 4.34 -2.28
CA ILE A 48 10.11 5.61 -2.52
C ILE A 48 8.77 5.32 -3.19
N PRO A 49 7.67 5.31 -2.42
CA PRO A 49 6.35 5.21 -3.01
C PRO A 49 6.03 6.53 -3.72
N THR A 50 5.70 6.46 -5.00
CA THR A 50 5.32 7.64 -5.80
C THR A 50 4.03 7.41 -6.57
N SER A 51 3.20 8.45 -6.67
CA SER A 51 2.00 8.46 -7.48
C SER A 51 2.17 9.19 -8.82
N LEU A 52 3.40 9.61 -9.13
CA LEU A 52 3.77 10.35 -10.34
C LEU A 52 3.64 9.51 -11.63
N ASP A 53 3.68 10.19 -12.75
CA ASP A 53 3.79 9.59 -14.07
C ASP A 53 5.21 9.06 -14.34
N ARG A 54 5.34 8.21 -15.35
CA ARG A 54 6.59 7.49 -15.66
C ARG A 54 7.76 8.43 -15.94
N VAL A 55 7.52 9.59 -16.56
CA VAL A 55 8.58 10.54 -16.91
C VAL A 55 9.11 11.21 -15.66
N SER A 56 8.22 11.77 -14.82
CA SER A 56 8.64 12.36 -13.55
C SER A 56 9.30 11.36 -12.61
N THR A 57 8.79 10.12 -12.52
CA THR A 57 9.43 9.06 -11.72
C THR A 57 10.84 8.74 -12.21
N ALA A 58 11.07 8.68 -13.53
CA ALA A 58 12.38 8.42 -14.10
C ALA A 58 13.38 9.54 -13.81
N ILE A 59 12.94 10.81 -13.94
CA ILE A 59 13.78 11.98 -13.62
C ILE A 59 14.22 11.90 -12.15
N ILE A 60 13.27 11.71 -11.23
CA ILE A 60 13.57 11.65 -9.79
C ILE A 60 14.48 10.47 -9.46
N ALA A 61 14.26 9.31 -10.08
CA ALA A 61 15.14 8.16 -9.91
C ALA A 61 16.58 8.47 -10.31
N ALA A 62 16.78 9.12 -11.46
CA ALA A 62 18.10 9.56 -11.92
C ALA A 62 18.72 10.62 -11.00
N SER A 63 17.92 11.56 -10.49
CA SER A 63 18.37 12.56 -9.52
C SER A 63 18.91 11.91 -8.25
N ILE A 64 18.22 10.89 -7.74
CA ILE A 64 18.63 10.16 -6.54
C ILE A 64 19.87 9.32 -6.79
N GLU A 65 19.97 8.68 -7.96
CA GLU A 65 21.16 7.93 -8.36
C GLU A 65 22.41 8.83 -8.48
N SER A 66 22.24 10.10 -8.85
CA SER A 66 23.34 11.08 -8.91
C SER A 66 23.89 11.48 -7.55
N ILE A 67 23.19 11.16 -6.45
CA ILE A 67 23.62 11.48 -5.08
C ILE A 67 24.86 10.65 -4.74
N ASN A 68 25.97 11.35 -4.53
CA ASN A 68 27.29 10.81 -4.23
C ASN A 68 27.64 10.89 -2.72
N ARG A 69 26.76 11.47 -1.90
CA ARG A 69 26.97 11.63 -0.46
C ARG A 69 25.65 11.63 0.31
N ILE A 70 25.57 10.83 1.38
CA ILE A 70 24.41 10.80 2.28
C ILE A 70 24.92 11.12 3.68
N GLY A 71 24.60 12.32 4.17
CA GLY A 71 25.12 12.83 5.45
C GLY A 71 26.65 13.02 5.39
N PRO A 72 27.42 12.55 6.39
CA PRO A 72 28.89 12.67 6.39
C PRO A 72 29.60 11.62 5.51
N CYS A 73 28.89 10.57 5.07
CA CYS A 73 29.49 9.44 4.36
C CYS A 73 29.35 9.58 2.84
N LYS A 74 30.43 9.25 2.11
CA LYS A 74 30.33 9.03 0.65
C LYS A 74 29.50 7.78 0.40
N ALA A 75 28.56 7.88 -0.53
CA ALA A 75 27.68 6.78 -0.90
C ALA A 75 27.61 6.68 -2.43
N LYS A 76 27.40 5.46 -2.93
CA LYS A 76 26.96 5.25 -4.30
C LYS A 76 25.55 4.68 -4.24
N VAL A 77 24.62 5.36 -4.86
CA VAL A 77 23.23 4.91 -4.99
C VAL A 77 23.07 4.33 -6.39
N PHE A 78 22.31 3.25 -6.51
CA PHE A 78 22.01 2.62 -7.81
C PHE A 78 20.52 2.38 -7.89
N LEU A 79 19.93 2.66 -9.05
CA LEU A 79 18.53 2.34 -9.30
C LEU A 79 18.37 0.82 -9.47
N ASN A 80 17.73 0.16 -8.50
CA ASN A 80 17.51 -1.28 -8.58
C ASN A 80 16.34 -1.65 -9.50
N LYS A 81 15.15 -1.07 -9.25
CA LYS A 81 13.93 -1.36 -10.03
C LYS A 81 12.89 -0.26 -9.87
N ILE A 82 12.07 -0.08 -10.90
CA ILE A 82 10.82 0.69 -10.85
C ILE A 82 9.66 -0.29 -11.07
N GLU A 83 8.71 -0.34 -10.15
CA GLU A 83 7.54 -1.22 -10.22
C GLU A 83 6.24 -0.43 -10.14
N ASP A 84 5.31 -0.72 -11.06
CA ASP A 84 3.93 -0.24 -10.98
C ASP A 84 3.06 -1.27 -10.25
N ILE A 85 2.86 -1.05 -8.96
CA ILE A 85 2.07 -1.94 -8.09
C ILE A 85 0.55 -1.77 -8.25
N ARG A 86 0.07 -0.82 -9.07
CA ARG A 86 -1.36 -0.46 -9.13
C ARG A 86 -2.21 -1.60 -9.70
N ASP A 87 -1.76 -2.21 -10.78
CA ASP A 87 -2.54 -3.27 -11.44
C ASP A 87 -2.53 -4.58 -10.65
N ALA A 88 -1.39 -4.93 -10.04
CA ALA A 88 -1.29 -6.10 -9.17
C ALA A 88 -2.22 -5.96 -7.94
N ARG A 89 -2.20 -4.79 -7.28
CA ARG A 89 -3.13 -4.51 -6.16
C ARG A 89 -4.58 -4.51 -6.61
N ARG A 90 -4.90 -3.92 -7.77
CA ARG A 90 -6.28 -3.86 -8.26
C ARG A 90 -6.86 -5.27 -8.44
N ARG A 91 -6.10 -6.22 -9.01
CA ARG A 91 -6.53 -7.62 -9.13
C ARG A 91 -6.78 -8.26 -7.77
N LEU A 92 -5.84 -8.12 -6.84
CA LEU A 92 -5.96 -8.66 -5.48
C LEU A 92 -7.21 -8.13 -4.75
N ILE A 93 -7.49 -6.84 -4.88
CA ILE A 93 -8.68 -6.20 -4.29
C ILE A 93 -9.96 -6.77 -4.90
N ILE A 94 -10.03 -6.90 -6.23
CA ILE A 94 -11.20 -7.45 -6.92
C ILE A 94 -11.46 -8.89 -6.47
N ASP A 95 -10.42 -9.72 -6.41
CA ASP A 95 -10.56 -11.13 -6.02
C ASP A 95 -10.99 -11.26 -4.55
N ARG A 96 -10.44 -10.43 -3.66
CA ARG A 96 -10.87 -10.37 -2.26
C ARG A 96 -12.32 -9.90 -2.12
N ALA A 97 -12.74 -8.89 -2.88
CA ALA A 97 -14.12 -8.41 -2.86
C ALA A 97 -15.12 -9.51 -3.30
N LYS A 98 -14.78 -10.29 -4.33
CA LYS A 98 -15.58 -11.45 -4.77
C LYS A 98 -15.71 -12.51 -3.68
N GLU A 99 -14.63 -12.79 -2.96
CA GLU A 99 -14.63 -13.76 -1.86
C GLU A 99 -15.52 -13.31 -0.70
N VAL A 100 -15.42 -12.03 -0.30
CA VAL A 100 -16.24 -11.43 0.75
C VAL A 100 -17.73 -11.52 0.39
N LEU A 101 -18.09 -11.18 -0.85
CA LEU A 101 -19.49 -11.29 -1.32
C LEU A 101 -20.00 -12.73 -1.29
N ARG A 102 -19.19 -13.70 -1.70
CA ARG A 102 -19.55 -15.12 -1.63
C ARG A 102 -19.83 -15.57 -0.20
N LYS A 103 -18.94 -15.24 0.75
CA LYS A 103 -19.11 -15.58 2.17
C LYS A 103 -20.37 -14.94 2.76
N TRP A 104 -20.56 -13.65 2.52
CA TRP A 104 -21.74 -12.94 3.01
C TRP A 104 -23.03 -13.51 2.43
N THR A 105 -23.07 -13.86 1.13
CA THR A 105 -24.27 -14.47 0.51
C THR A 105 -24.58 -15.85 1.11
N VAL A 106 -23.56 -16.68 1.35
CA VAL A 106 -23.72 -18.01 1.96
C VAL A 106 -24.16 -17.90 3.42
N GLU A 107 -23.69 -16.89 4.16
CA GLU A 107 -24.08 -16.66 5.57
C GLU A 107 -25.46 -16.00 5.72
N THR A 108 -25.95 -15.27 4.71
CA THR A 108 -27.25 -14.55 4.78
C THR A 108 -28.41 -15.36 4.20
N MET A 109 -28.14 -16.41 3.41
CA MET A 109 -29.17 -17.34 2.98
C MET A 109 -29.36 -18.41 4.07
N PRO A 110 -30.43 -18.36 4.89
CA PRO A 110 -30.80 -19.53 5.67
C PRO A 110 -31.00 -20.68 4.68
N GLY A 111 -30.34 -21.81 4.92
CA GLY A 111 -30.57 -23.00 4.10
C GLY A 111 -32.06 -23.32 4.10
N THR A 112 -32.59 -23.84 3.00
CA THR A 112 -34.02 -24.20 2.89
C THR A 112 -34.51 -25.04 4.09
N ASP A 113 -33.63 -25.87 4.67
CA ASP A 113 -33.89 -26.66 5.88
C ASP A 113 -34.07 -25.81 7.15
N GLU A 114 -33.36 -24.69 7.29
CA GLU A 114 -33.45 -23.79 8.43
C GLU A 114 -34.77 -23.00 8.39
N ILE A 115 -35.19 -22.55 7.21
CA ILE A 115 -36.50 -21.93 6.99
C ILE A 115 -37.62 -22.92 7.32
N PHE A 116 -37.51 -24.18 6.87
CA PHE A 116 -38.52 -25.21 7.16
C PHE A 116 -38.62 -25.52 8.66
N ARG A 117 -37.49 -25.55 9.37
CA ARG A 117 -37.45 -25.75 10.83
C ARG A 117 -38.12 -24.60 11.57
N GLU A 118 -37.79 -23.36 11.23
CA GLU A 118 -38.34 -22.16 11.87
C GLU A 118 -39.86 -22.03 11.67
N VAL A 119 -40.33 -22.31 10.44
CA VAL A 119 -41.77 -22.35 10.12
C VAL A 119 -42.49 -23.49 10.85
N SER A 120 -41.86 -24.67 10.97
CA SER A 120 -42.43 -25.82 11.68
C SER A 120 -42.51 -25.60 13.20
N GLU A 121 -41.52 -24.91 13.78
CA GLU A 121 -41.54 -24.51 15.19
C GLU A 121 -42.63 -23.49 15.50
N MET A 122 -42.85 -22.49 14.62
CA MET A 122 -43.97 -21.55 14.76
C MET A 122 -45.33 -22.26 14.76
N LEU A 123 -45.54 -23.24 13.87
CA LEU A 123 -46.78 -24.04 13.82
C LEU A 123 -46.99 -24.94 15.04
N ARG A 124 -45.90 -25.28 15.76
CA ARG A 124 -45.95 -26.07 16.99
C ARG A 124 -46.36 -25.21 18.18
N LEU A 125 -45.82 -24.00 18.31
CA LEU A 125 -46.15 -23.04 19.36
C LEU A 125 -47.60 -22.55 19.27
N ALA A 126 -48.09 -22.26 18.05
CA ALA A 126 -49.47 -21.84 17.81
C ALA A 126 -50.53 -22.88 18.21
N ARG A 127 -50.15 -24.15 18.34
CA ARG A 127 -51.06 -25.24 18.75
C ARG A 127 -51.24 -25.34 20.27
N VAL A 128 -50.33 -24.76 21.05
CA VAL A 128 -50.33 -24.86 22.53
C VAL A 128 -51.20 -23.79 23.18
N GLU A 129 -51.44 -22.64 22.52
CA GLU A 129 -52.33 -21.59 23.06
C GLU A 129 -53.82 -21.88 22.92
N LYS A 130 -54.23 -22.90 22.16
CA LYS A 130 -55.67 -23.16 21.88
C LYS A 130 -56.37 -24.10 22.86
N TYR A 131 -55.70 -24.50 23.94
CA TYR A 131 -56.28 -25.24 25.05
C TYR A 131 -55.88 -24.60 26.38
N GLY A 132 -56.49 -23.44 26.65
CA GLY A 132 -56.58 -22.81 27.97
C GLY A 132 -58.04 -22.51 28.26
#